data_AF-U6SPN6-F1
#
_entry.id   AF-U6SPN6-F1
#
_cell.length_a   1.000
_cell.length_b   1.000
_cell.length_c   1.000
_cell.angle_alpha   90.00
_cell.angle_beta   90.00
_cell.angle_gamma   90.00
#
_symmetry.space_group_name_H-M   'P 1'
#
loop_
_entity.id
_entity.type
_entity.pdbx_description
1 polymer ?
#
loop_
_entity_poly.entity_id
_entity_poly.type
_entity_poly.pdbx_seq_one_letter_code
_entity_poly.pdbx_strand_id
1 'polypeptide(L)'
;MSNEKLLEQVAKVSAETAVKTALEYMEQKQLKAQKNRRDMRLRNTKLLLKHYRSFVLHSKDLQIELDELEVPDDVFEEMHSNELVVESIKRSKKRTLAMVKFIDQMLRVYRVLCEESGRDEEVRKYKTIYHLYISQERLSAEEVSERHNIDKRTVYKDVNKAVEVLSSLVFGIDSITMNR
;
A
#
# COMPACT_ATOMS: atom_id res chain seq x y z
N MET A 1 29.59 -51.63 -21.71
CA MET A 1 28.53 -50.91 -20.96
C MET A 1 27.39 -50.65 -21.95
N SER A 2 26.18 -51.11 -21.66
CA SER A 2 25.05 -51.11 -22.60
C SER A 2 24.60 -49.68 -22.94
N ASN A 3 24.33 -49.39 -24.22
CA ASN A 3 23.72 -48.15 -24.71
C ASN A 3 22.44 -47.78 -23.94
N GLU A 4 21.73 -48.77 -23.44
CA GLU A 4 20.52 -48.62 -22.63
C GLU A 4 20.79 -47.91 -21.30
N LYS A 5 21.92 -48.22 -20.66
CA LYS A 5 22.35 -47.57 -19.40
C LYS A 5 22.75 -46.10 -19.63
N LEU A 6 23.29 -45.80 -20.82
CA LEU A 6 23.62 -44.43 -21.23
C LEU A 6 22.34 -43.62 -21.51
N LEU A 7 21.36 -44.22 -22.21
CA LEU A 7 20.06 -43.61 -22.48
C LEU A 7 19.28 -43.32 -21.19
N GLU A 8 19.26 -44.25 -20.25
CA GLU A 8 18.61 -44.06 -18.94
C GLU A 8 19.29 -42.92 -18.14
N GLN A 9 20.61 -42.85 -18.17
CA GLN A 9 21.36 -41.78 -17.50
C GLN A 9 21.09 -40.41 -18.15
N VAL A 10 21.04 -40.32 -19.48
CA VAL A 10 20.69 -39.10 -20.20
C VAL A 10 19.25 -38.67 -19.91
N ALA A 11 18.31 -39.61 -19.92
CA ALA A 11 16.90 -39.33 -19.59
C ALA A 11 16.75 -38.81 -18.15
N LYS A 12 17.45 -39.42 -17.19
CA LYS A 12 17.46 -38.98 -15.79
C LYS A 12 18.02 -37.57 -15.64
N VAL A 13 19.21 -37.30 -16.18
CA VAL A 13 19.84 -35.97 -16.10
C VAL A 13 18.96 -34.91 -16.78
N SER A 14 18.33 -35.25 -17.90
CA SER A 14 17.43 -34.34 -18.61
C SER A 14 16.18 -34.03 -17.80
N ALA A 15 15.56 -35.04 -17.18
CA ALA A 15 14.39 -34.86 -16.31
C ALA A 15 14.73 -34.03 -15.06
N GLU A 16 15.85 -34.32 -14.39
CA GLU A 16 16.33 -33.56 -13.23
C GLU A 16 16.60 -32.09 -13.60
N THR A 17 17.25 -31.85 -14.75
CA THR A 17 17.51 -30.50 -15.25
C THR A 17 16.21 -29.76 -15.56
N ALA A 18 15.25 -30.41 -16.22
CA ALA A 18 13.96 -29.82 -16.54
C ALA A 18 13.16 -29.45 -15.27
N VAL A 19 13.12 -30.33 -14.26
CA VAL A 19 12.47 -30.05 -12.98
C VAL A 19 13.15 -28.88 -12.27
N LYS A 20 14.48 -28.87 -12.21
CA LYS A 20 15.23 -27.77 -11.59
C LYS A 20 14.95 -26.42 -12.28
N THR A 21 15.04 -26.37 -13.60
CA THR A 21 14.76 -25.14 -14.36
C THR A 21 13.30 -24.69 -14.20
N ALA A 22 12.35 -25.62 -14.13
CA ALA A 22 10.95 -25.29 -13.88
C ALA A 22 10.75 -24.68 -12.49
N LEU A 23 11.38 -25.24 -11.46
CA LEU A 23 11.33 -24.72 -10.08
C LEU A 23 11.95 -23.32 -10.00
N GLU A 24 13.13 -23.11 -10.58
CA GLU A 24 13.79 -21.79 -10.63
C GLU A 24 12.94 -20.75 -11.35
N TYR A 25 12.33 -21.11 -12.48
CA TYR A 25 11.41 -20.22 -13.20
C TYR A 25 10.16 -19.87 -12.38
N MET A 26 9.59 -20.85 -11.69
CA MET A 26 8.44 -20.64 -10.81
C MET A 26 8.79 -19.70 -9.65
N GLU A 27 9.94 -19.91 -9.00
CA GLU A 27 10.43 -19.04 -7.93
C GLU A 27 10.63 -17.60 -8.42
N GLN A 28 11.30 -17.41 -9.56
CA GLN A 28 11.49 -16.08 -10.15
C GLN A 28 10.15 -15.40 -10.47
N LYS A 29 9.17 -16.16 -10.99
CA LYS A 29 7.82 -15.64 -11.28
C LYS A 29 7.09 -15.23 -9.99
N GLN A 30 7.21 -16.02 -8.93
CA GLN A 30 6.64 -15.70 -7.62
C GLN A 30 7.26 -14.44 -7.01
N LEU A 31 8.59 -14.32 -7.01
CA LEU A 31 9.30 -13.13 -6.51
C LEU A 31 8.91 -11.87 -7.30
N LYS A 32 8.84 -11.97 -8.64
CA LYS A 32 8.38 -10.88 -9.49
C LYS A 32 6.93 -10.48 -9.20
N ALA A 33 6.05 -11.45 -9.00
CA ALA A 33 4.65 -11.20 -8.65
C ALA A 33 4.52 -10.54 -7.26
N GLN A 34 5.29 -10.97 -6.27
CA GLN A 34 5.33 -10.34 -4.95
C GLN A 34 5.82 -8.89 -5.01
N LYS A 35 6.92 -8.64 -5.74
CA LYS A 35 7.44 -7.28 -5.95
C LYS A 35 6.41 -6.38 -6.64
N ASN A 36 5.81 -6.84 -7.73
CA ASN A 36 4.79 -6.08 -8.46
C ASN A 36 3.59 -5.73 -7.56
N ARG A 37 3.14 -6.68 -6.73
CA ARG A 37 2.05 -6.45 -5.77
C ARG A 37 2.44 -5.40 -4.72
N ARG A 38 3.65 -5.47 -4.17
CA ARG A 38 4.17 -4.47 -3.23
C ARG A 38 4.22 -3.07 -3.87
N ASP A 39 4.83 -2.96 -5.04
CA ASP A 39 4.97 -1.69 -5.76
C ASP A 39 3.61 -1.07 -6.10
N MET A 40 2.65 -1.91 -6.51
CA MET A 40 1.27 -1.49 -6.76
C MET A 40 0.59 -0.96 -5.47
N ARG A 41 0.67 -1.68 -4.35
CA ARG A 41 0.05 -1.27 -3.08
C ARG A 41 0.60 0.07 -2.57
N LEU A 42 1.92 0.27 -2.66
CA LEU A 42 2.57 1.53 -2.31
C LEU A 42 2.11 2.68 -3.22
N ARG A 43 2.03 2.43 -4.54
CA ARG A 43 1.53 3.40 -5.51
C ARG A 43 0.07 3.78 -5.23
N ASN A 44 -0.78 2.79 -4.99
CA ASN A 44 -2.21 2.99 -4.71
C ASN A 44 -2.39 3.80 -3.42
N THR A 45 -1.66 3.46 -2.35
CA THR A 45 -1.67 4.22 -1.09
C THR A 45 -1.29 5.69 -1.30
N LYS A 46 -0.25 5.98 -2.11
CA LYS A 46 0.13 7.36 -2.46
C LYS A 46 -0.98 8.10 -3.21
N LEU A 47 -1.64 7.42 -4.16
CA LEU A 47 -2.75 8.00 -4.91
C LEU A 47 -3.94 8.32 -4.01
N LEU A 48 -4.28 7.42 -3.10
CA LEU A 48 -5.35 7.62 -2.12
C LEU A 48 -5.10 8.87 -1.28
N LEU A 49 -3.90 8.99 -0.68
CA LEU A 49 -3.52 10.17 0.11
C LEU A 49 -3.51 11.45 -0.73
N LYS A 50 -2.98 11.40 -1.95
CA LYS A 50 -2.93 12.56 -2.86
C LYS A 50 -4.32 13.10 -3.20
N HIS A 51 -5.30 12.20 -3.34
CA HIS A 51 -6.68 12.54 -3.74
C HIS A 51 -7.67 12.57 -2.58
N TYR A 52 -7.23 12.30 -1.34
CA TYR A 52 -8.07 12.20 -0.15
C TYR A 52 -9.07 13.36 -0.01
N ARG A 53 -8.60 14.62 -0.04
CA ARG A 53 -9.49 15.79 0.07
C ARG A 53 -10.54 15.87 -1.05
N SER A 54 -10.19 15.43 -2.26
CA SER A 54 -11.14 15.36 -3.38
C SER A 54 -12.21 14.30 -3.15
N PHE A 55 -11.86 13.18 -2.52
CA PHE A 55 -12.81 12.14 -2.15
C PHE A 55 -13.76 12.60 -1.04
N VAL A 56 -13.23 13.26 -0.01
CA VAL A 56 -14.03 13.89 1.06
C VAL A 56 -15.03 14.87 0.45
N LEU A 57 -14.56 15.78 -0.43
CA LEU A 57 -15.44 16.76 -1.08
C LEU A 57 -16.52 16.08 -1.95
N HIS A 58 -16.15 15.05 -2.73
CA HIS A 58 -17.07 14.36 -3.62
C HIS A 58 -18.18 13.59 -2.87
N SER A 59 -17.89 13.13 -1.65
CA SER A 59 -18.81 12.36 -0.80
C SER A 59 -19.51 13.18 0.28
N LYS A 60 -19.20 14.47 0.41
CA LYS A 60 -19.65 15.35 1.50
C LYS A 60 -21.17 15.38 1.70
N ASP A 61 -21.95 15.44 0.62
CA ASP A 61 -23.41 15.49 0.73
C ASP A 61 -24.01 14.22 1.35
N LEU A 62 -23.40 13.05 1.07
CA LEU A 62 -23.82 11.78 1.65
C LEU A 62 -23.32 11.59 3.09
N GLN A 63 -22.23 12.26 3.49
CA GLN A 63 -21.74 12.23 4.88
C GLN A 63 -22.77 12.81 5.85
N ILE A 64 -23.58 13.78 5.40
CA ILE A 64 -24.59 14.44 6.22
C ILE A 64 -25.80 13.51 6.45
N GLU A 65 -26.01 12.52 5.58
CA GLU A 65 -27.20 11.66 5.60
C GLU A 65 -27.00 10.30 6.29
N LEU A 66 -25.78 9.79 6.50
CA LEU A 66 -25.56 8.42 7.00
C LEU A 66 -24.39 8.26 7.98
N ASP A 67 -24.72 8.08 9.26
CA ASP A 67 -23.79 7.59 10.30
C ASP A 67 -23.59 6.06 10.28
N GLU A 68 -24.40 5.29 9.54
CA GLU A 68 -24.44 3.81 9.64
C GLU A 68 -24.01 3.04 8.38
N LEU A 69 -23.28 3.66 7.44
CA LEU A 69 -22.80 2.92 6.28
C LEU A 69 -21.63 1.99 6.67
N GLU A 70 -21.87 0.68 6.69
CA GLU A 70 -20.80 -0.34 6.67
C GLU A 70 -19.96 -0.17 5.39
N VAL A 71 -18.64 -0.35 5.50
CA VAL A 71 -17.75 -0.34 4.34
C VAL A 71 -18.02 -1.64 3.57
N PRO A 72 -18.60 -1.59 2.35
CA PRO A 72 -18.95 -2.81 1.65
C PRO A 72 -17.70 -3.56 1.17
N ASP A 73 -17.78 -4.89 1.11
CA ASP A 73 -16.66 -5.77 0.74
C ASP A 73 -16.10 -5.48 -0.67
N ASP A 74 -16.93 -4.97 -1.59
CA ASP A 74 -16.53 -4.60 -2.95
C ASP A 74 -15.47 -3.48 -2.97
N VAL A 75 -15.50 -2.58 -1.98
CA VAL A 75 -14.53 -1.50 -1.83
C VAL A 75 -13.13 -2.05 -1.57
N PHE A 76 -13.01 -3.14 -0.80
CA PHE A 76 -11.73 -3.79 -0.55
C PHE A 76 -11.16 -4.42 -1.83
N GLU A 77 -12.00 -5.10 -2.61
CA GLU A 77 -11.56 -5.70 -3.89
C GLU A 77 -11.04 -4.64 -4.87
N GLU A 78 -11.70 -3.49 -4.96
CA GLU A 78 -11.28 -2.39 -5.83
C GLU A 78 -9.89 -1.86 -5.49
N MET A 79 -9.52 -1.77 -4.20
CA MET A 79 -8.18 -1.36 -3.78
C MET A 79 -7.11 -2.34 -4.22
N HIS A 80 -7.45 -3.63 -4.18
CA HIS A 80 -6.57 -4.75 -4.54
C HIS A 80 -6.47 -4.97 -6.06
N SER A 81 -7.32 -4.28 -6.85
CA SER A 81 -7.27 -4.33 -8.30
C SER A 81 -6.03 -3.62 -8.86
N ASN A 82 -5.53 -4.12 -9.99
CA ASN A 82 -4.43 -3.50 -10.74
C ASN A 82 -4.85 -2.21 -11.47
N GLU A 83 -6.15 -1.88 -11.46
CA GLU A 83 -6.73 -0.79 -12.24
C GLU A 83 -6.56 0.57 -11.53
N LEU A 84 -6.96 1.65 -12.22
CA LEU A 84 -6.85 3.03 -11.74
C LEU A 84 -7.75 3.24 -10.51
N VAL A 85 -7.25 2.88 -9.32
CA VAL A 85 -7.98 2.94 -8.03
C VAL A 85 -8.78 4.23 -7.87
N VAL A 86 -8.23 5.37 -8.28
CA VAL A 86 -8.90 6.67 -8.23
C VAL A 86 -10.18 6.72 -9.08
N GLU A 87 -10.17 6.14 -10.28
CA GLU A 87 -11.32 6.10 -11.18
C GLU A 87 -12.40 5.14 -10.66
N SER A 88 -12.02 3.95 -10.17
CA SER A 88 -12.94 2.99 -9.58
C SER A 88 -13.68 3.57 -8.37
N ILE A 89 -12.95 4.21 -7.45
CA ILE A 89 -13.52 4.87 -6.26
C ILE A 89 -14.53 5.95 -6.63
N LYS A 90 -14.23 6.74 -7.66
CA LYS A 90 -15.06 7.85 -8.12
C LYS A 90 -16.32 7.42 -8.89
N ARG A 91 -16.53 6.12 -9.14
CA ARG A 91 -17.72 5.62 -9.85
C ARG A 91 -19.03 5.95 -9.13
N SER A 92 -19.02 6.12 -7.80
CA SER A 92 -20.20 6.61 -7.07
C SER A 92 -19.82 7.33 -5.78
N LYS A 93 -20.67 8.28 -5.36
CA LYS A 93 -20.51 8.99 -4.08
C LYS A 93 -20.50 8.02 -2.88
N LYS A 94 -21.32 6.96 -2.90
CA LYS A 94 -21.39 5.94 -1.82
C LYS A 94 -20.07 5.17 -1.67
N ARG A 95 -19.48 4.72 -2.78
CA ARG A 95 -18.16 4.05 -2.76
C ARG A 95 -17.06 4.98 -2.30
N THR A 96 -17.06 6.22 -2.81
CA THR A 96 -16.11 7.24 -2.36
C THR A 96 -16.22 7.48 -0.85
N LEU A 97 -17.44 7.54 -0.30
CA LEU A 97 -17.68 7.69 1.13
C LEU A 97 -17.12 6.50 1.94
N ALA A 98 -17.44 5.27 1.54
CA ALA A 98 -16.93 4.08 2.20
C ALA A 98 -15.40 4.04 2.22
N MET A 99 -14.76 4.40 1.09
CA MET A 99 -13.31 4.50 0.97
C MET A 99 -12.71 5.58 1.89
N VAL A 100 -13.33 6.76 1.96
CA VAL A 100 -12.90 7.83 2.86
C VAL A 100 -12.98 7.36 4.32
N LYS A 101 -14.11 6.76 4.73
CA LYS A 101 -14.28 6.21 6.09
C LYS A 101 -13.20 5.17 6.41
N PHE A 102 -12.91 4.28 5.47
CA PHE A 102 -11.88 3.26 5.64
C PHE A 102 -10.47 3.87 5.79
N ILE A 103 -10.10 4.80 4.93
CA ILE A 103 -8.80 5.51 5.02
C ILE A 103 -8.70 6.29 6.33
N ASP A 104 -9.77 6.95 6.77
CA ASP A 104 -9.81 7.66 8.05
C ASP A 104 -9.55 6.72 9.23
N GLN A 105 -10.16 5.52 9.21
CA GLN A 105 -9.90 4.50 10.23
C GLN A 105 -8.44 4.06 10.20
N MET A 106 -7.86 3.81 9.02
CA MET A 106 -6.45 3.40 8.90
C MET A 106 -5.48 4.50 9.34
N LEU A 107 -5.80 5.77 9.08
CA LEU A 107 -5.04 6.92 9.56
C LEU A 107 -5.11 7.05 11.09
N ARG A 108 -6.26 6.76 11.71
CA ARG A 108 -6.41 6.71 13.18
C ARG A 108 -5.55 5.60 13.79
N VAL A 109 -5.58 4.40 13.21
CA VAL A 109 -4.73 3.29 13.66
C VAL A 109 -3.25 3.67 13.53
N TYR A 110 -2.84 4.22 12.38
CA TYR A 110 -1.46 4.66 12.17
C TYR A 110 -1.02 5.72 13.19
N ARG A 111 -1.89 6.69 13.50
CA ARG A 111 -1.64 7.70 14.54
C ARG A 111 -1.33 7.04 15.88
N VAL A 112 -2.19 6.13 16.34
CA VAL A 112 -2.02 5.42 17.62
C VAL A 112 -0.70 4.65 17.64
N LEU A 113 -0.39 3.90 16.57
CA LEU A 113 0.89 3.19 16.46
C LEU A 113 2.11 4.12 16.59
N CYS A 114 2.06 5.31 15.97
CA CYS A 114 3.13 6.29 16.08
C CYS A 114 3.24 6.87 17.49
N GLU A 115 2.12 7.22 18.12
CA GLU A 115 2.08 7.78 19.47
C GLU A 115 2.56 6.76 20.53
N GLU A 116 2.12 5.50 20.43
CA GLU A 116 2.51 4.42 21.35
C GLU A 116 3.96 3.97 21.18
N SER A 117 4.58 4.23 20.01
CA SER A 117 5.98 3.87 19.77
C SER A 117 6.98 4.58 20.69
N GLY A 118 6.58 5.68 21.33
CA GLY A 118 7.44 6.52 22.16
C GLY A 118 8.56 7.24 21.40
N ARG A 119 8.55 7.20 20.06
CA ARG A 119 9.57 7.82 19.20
C ARG A 119 9.01 9.06 18.50
N ASP A 120 9.60 10.22 18.80
CA ASP A 120 9.23 11.50 18.18
C ASP A 120 9.28 11.47 16.65
N GLU A 121 10.20 10.68 16.09
CA GLU A 121 10.32 10.48 14.64
C GLU A 121 9.06 9.86 14.03
N GLU A 122 8.42 8.90 14.70
CA GLU A 122 7.19 8.26 14.20
C GLU A 122 6.00 9.21 14.29
N VAL A 123 5.87 9.92 15.42
CA VAL A 123 4.85 10.96 15.59
C VAL A 123 5.01 12.04 14.52
N ARG A 124 6.25 12.44 14.19
CA ARG A 124 6.54 13.39 13.11
C ARG A 124 6.09 12.85 11.76
N LYS A 125 6.38 11.59 11.42
CA LYS A 125 5.93 10.97 10.15
C LYS A 125 4.41 11.02 9.99
N TYR A 126 3.66 10.73 11.06
CA TYR A 126 2.20 10.90 11.05
C TYR A 126 1.81 12.36 10.79
N LYS A 127 2.39 13.31 11.53
CA LYS A 127 2.10 14.75 11.37
C LYS A 127 2.41 15.24 9.95
N THR A 128 3.51 14.77 9.35
CA THR A 128 3.86 15.04 7.95
C THR A 128 2.76 14.59 6.99
N ILE A 129 2.25 13.36 7.10
CA ILE A 129 1.12 12.90 6.27
C ILE A 129 -0.12 13.74 6.52
N TYR A 130 -0.44 14.01 7.78
CA TYR A 130 -1.62 14.78 8.16
C TYR A 130 -1.61 16.17 7.51
N HIS A 131 -0.52 16.92 7.65
CA HIS A 131 -0.40 18.28 7.11
C HIS A 131 -0.38 18.33 5.57
N LEU A 132 0.31 17.38 4.93
CA LEU A 132 0.39 17.34 3.46
C LEU A 132 -0.93 16.94 2.82
N TYR A 133 -1.66 15.99 3.40
CA TYR A 133 -2.75 15.29 2.70
C TYR A 133 -4.12 15.40 3.34
N ILE A 134 -4.20 15.55 4.67
CA ILE A 134 -5.44 15.31 5.43
C ILE A 134 -6.04 16.60 6.00
N SER A 135 -5.21 17.46 6.62
CA SER A 135 -5.67 18.71 7.23
C SER A 135 -6.44 19.58 6.24
N GLN A 136 -7.41 20.36 6.73
CA GLN A 136 -8.20 21.27 5.88
C GLN A 136 -7.30 22.22 5.09
N GLU A 137 -6.37 22.88 5.78
CA GLU A 137 -5.32 23.67 5.15
C GLU A 137 -4.18 22.74 4.70
N ARG A 138 -3.80 22.83 3.42
CA ARG A 138 -2.71 22.04 2.86
C ARG A 138 -1.40 22.78 3.08
N LEU A 139 -0.49 22.17 3.82
CA LEU A 139 0.90 22.62 3.85
C LEU A 139 1.68 22.04 2.67
N SER A 140 2.60 22.83 2.14
CA SER A 140 3.64 22.41 1.22
C SER A 140 4.73 21.61 1.95
N ALA A 141 5.57 20.92 1.19
CA ALA A 141 6.72 20.24 1.79
C ALA A 141 7.68 21.22 2.48
N GLU A 142 7.75 22.47 2.01
CA GLU A 142 8.60 23.52 2.60
C GLU A 142 8.09 23.94 3.98
N GLU A 143 6.79 24.24 4.09
CA GLU A 143 6.17 24.63 5.35
C GLU A 143 6.20 23.48 6.37
N VAL A 144 6.10 22.23 5.91
CA VAL A 144 6.26 21.05 6.78
C VAL A 144 7.71 20.90 7.24
N SER A 145 8.71 21.15 6.39
CA SER A 145 10.12 21.12 6.81
C SER A 145 10.42 22.19 7.86
N GLU A 146 9.95 23.42 7.66
CA GLU A 146 10.12 24.51 8.60
C GLU A 146 9.44 24.20 9.94
N ARG A 147 8.18 23.74 9.90
CA ARG A 147 7.39 23.39 11.09
C ARG A 147 8.08 22.34 11.97
N HIS A 148 8.77 21.38 11.36
CA HIS A 148 9.44 20.31 12.08
C HIS A 148 10.95 20.52 12.24
N ASN A 149 11.49 21.63 11.74
CA ASN A 149 12.93 21.93 11.71
C ASN A 149 13.74 20.76 11.12
N ILE A 150 13.34 20.28 9.94
CA ILE A 150 14.01 19.20 9.20
C ILE A 150 14.28 19.63 7.76
N ASP A 151 15.23 18.96 7.10
CA ASP A 151 15.43 19.16 5.66
C ASP A 151 14.23 18.67 4.84
N LYS A 152 13.95 19.33 3.72
CA LYS A 152 12.88 18.96 2.78
C LYS A 152 12.99 17.51 2.28
N ARG A 153 14.20 16.98 2.12
CA ARG A 153 14.42 15.56 1.78
C ARG A 153 13.90 14.64 2.88
N THR A 154 13.99 15.04 4.14
CA THR A 154 13.47 14.28 5.28
C THR A 154 11.95 14.25 5.25
N VAL A 155 11.28 15.32 4.84
CA VAL A 155 9.81 15.31 4.61
C VAL A 155 9.42 14.21 3.62
N TYR A 156 10.10 14.10 2.48
CA TYR A 156 9.81 13.04 1.50
C TYR A 156 10.17 11.64 2.01
N LYS A 157 11.21 11.50 2.82
CA LYS A 157 11.54 10.23 3.49
C LYS A 157 10.43 9.83 4.47
N ASP A 158 9.95 10.77 5.28
CA ASP A 158 8.86 10.57 6.23
C ASP A 158 7.58 10.15 5.49
N VAL A 159 7.25 10.80 4.37
CA VAL A 159 6.13 10.40 3.50
C VAL A 159 6.30 8.95 3.02
N ASN A 160 7.48 8.58 2.50
CA ASN A 160 7.70 7.23 2.00
C ASN A 160 7.56 6.17 3.11
N LYS A 161 8.08 6.45 4.31
CA LYS A 161 7.98 5.55 5.46
C LYS A 161 6.56 5.43 6.00
N ALA A 162 5.84 6.53 6.08
CA ALA A 162 4.44 6.52 6.46
C ALA A 162 3.58 5.75 5.44
N VAL A 163 3.86 5.91 4.13
CA VAL A 163 3.18 5.16 3.07
C VAL A 163 3.46 3.66 3.17
N GLU A 164 4.67 3.23 3.53
CA GLU A 164 4.96 1.81 3.76
C GLU A 164 4.06 1.23 4.86
N VAL A 165 3.97 1.91 6.01
CA VAL A 165 3.13 1.47 7.13
C VAL A 165 1.64 1.52 6.79
N LEU A 166 1.16 2.63 6.21
CA LEU A 166 -0.24 2.77 5.80
C LEU A 166 -0.62 1.75 4.73
N SER A 167 0.28 1.45 3.79
CA SER A 167 0.02 0.41 2.80
C SER A 167 -0.14 -0.96 3.46
N SER A 168 0.58 -1.24 4.56
CA SER A 168 0.39 -2.48 5.30
C SER A 168 -0.92 -2.52 6.07
N LEU A 169 -1.35 -1.39 6.65
CA LEU A 169 -2.65 -1.29 7.33
C LEU A 169 -3.81 -1.44 6.35
N VAL A 170 -3.72 -0.80 5.19
CA VAL A 170 -4.75 -0.80 4.15
C VAL A 170 -4.89 -2.15 3.44
N PHE A 171 -3.78 -2.86 3.19
CA PHE A 171 -3.76 -4.07 2.37
C PHE A 171 -3.43 -5.36 3.15
N GLY A 172 -3.36 -5.28 4.48
CA GLY A 172 -3.04 -6.41 5.35
C GLY A 172 -1.55 -6.71 5.53
N ILE A 173 -1.26 -7.49 6.57
CA ILE A 173 0.08 -7.79 7.12
C ILE A 173 0.94 -8.68 6.19
N ASP A 174 0.35 -9.36 5.19
CA ASP A 174 1.09 -10.08 4.13
C ASP A 174 2.03 -9.17 3.29
N SER A 175 1.98 -7.86 3.52
CA SER A 175 2.88 -6.85 2.95
C SER A 175 4.17 -6.62 3.75
N ILE A 176 4.24 -7.10 5.00
CA ILE A 176 5.41 -6.98 5.87
C ILE A 176 6.31 -8.20 5.61
N THR A 177 7.20 -8.10 4.62
CA THR A 177 8.46 -8.83 4.70
C THR A 177 9.24 -8.22 5.86
N MET A 178 9.12 -8.83 7.05
CA MET A 178 10.10 -8.66 8.11
C MET A 178 11.43 -9.16 7.55
N ASN A 179 12.27 -8.25 7.06
CA ASN A 179 13.69 -8.54 6.94
C ASN A 179 14.20 -8.74 8.37
N ARG A 180 14.27 -10.00 8.80
CA ARG A 180 15.19 -10.44 9.85
C ARG A 180 16.53 -10.74 9.21
#